data_AF-A0A0S7X7C1-F1
#
_entry.id   AF-A0A0S7X7C1-F1
#
_cell.length_a   1.000
_cell.length_b   1.000
_cell.length_c   1.000
_cell.angle_alpha   90.00
_cell.angle_beta   90.00
_cell.angle_gamma   90.00
#
_symmetry.space_group_name_H-M   'P 1'
#
loop_
_entity.id
_entity.type
_entity.pdbx_description
1 polymer ?
#
loop_
_entity_poly.entity_id
_entity_poly.type
_entity_poly.pdbx_seq_one_letter_code
_entity_poly.pdbx_strand_id
1 'polypeptide(L)' 'MRQDVIKRCEKAIGYKFSDPALLQQALTHASSKGSLTLDNERLEFLGDAVLGAI' A
#
# COMPACT_ATOMS: atom_id res chain seq x y z
N MET A 1 -11.99 1.46 -11.73
CA MET A 1 -12.08 0.38 -10.73
C MET A 1 -10.92 0.35 -9.74
N ARG A 2 -9.64 0.17 -10.14
CA ARG A 2 -8.52 0.16 -9.16
C ARG A 2 -8.05 1.57 -8.73
N GLN A 3 -8.09 2.56 -9.63
CA GLN A 3 -7.74 3.95 -9.31
C GLN A 3 -8.73 4.64 -8.35
N ASP A 4 -9.99 4.21 -8.34
CA ASP A 4 -11.01 4.77 -7.43
C ASP A 4 -10.74 4.39 -5.98
N VAL A 5 -10.23 3.18 -5.75
CA VAL A 5 -9.83 2.69 -4.42
C VAL A 5 -8.65 3.51 -3.91
N ILE A 6 -7.62 3.72 -4.73
CA ILE A 6 -6.45 4.55 -4.41
C ILE A 6 -6.90 5.96 -3.98
N LYS A 7 -7.70 6.64 -4.81
CA LYS A 7 -8.19 8.00 -4.50
C LYS A 7 -9.02 8.05 -3.21
N ARG A 8 -9.85 7.04 -2.96
CA ARG A 8 -10.64 6.94 -1.72
C ARG A 8 -9.76 6.74 -0.49
N CYS A 9 -8.75 5.88 -0.59
CA CYS A 9 -7.77 5.66 0.48
C CYS A 9 -6.97 6.93 0.77
N GLU A 10 -6.40 7.59 -0.25
CA GLU A 10 -5.67 8.86 -0.10
C GLU A 10 -6.50 9.92 0.60
N LYS A 11 -7.78 10.05 0.22
CA LYS A 11 -8.72 10.97 0.88
C LYS A 11 -9.00 10.57 2.32
N ALA A 12 -9.13 9.27 2.61
CA ALA A 12 -9.45 8.78 3.96
C ALA A 12 -8.30 9.00 4.94
N ILE A 13 -7.05 8.84 4.50
CA ILE A 13 -5.85 9.05 5.34
C ILE A 13 -5.32 10.48 5.28
N GLY A 14 -5.88 11.33 4.41
CA GLY A 14 -5.44 12.72 4.25
C GLY A 14 -4.06 12.89 3.62
N TYR A 15 -3.55 11.86 2.95
CA TYR A 15 -2.21 11.83 2.36
C TYR A 15 -2.28 11.41 0.89
N LYS A 16 -1.67 12.21 0.02
CA LYS A 16 -1.53 11.92 -1.41
C LYS A 16 -0.14 11.36 -1.68
N PHE A 17 -0.09 10.15 -2.21
CA PHE A 17 1.19 9.51 -2.52
C PHE A 17 1.82 10.17 -3.74
N SER A 18 3.13 10.43 -3.67
CA SER A 18 3.90 10.87 -4.83
C SER A 18 3.98 9.78 -5.89
N ASP A 19 4.01 8.51 -5.46
CA ASP A 19 3.91 7.34 -6.31
C ASP A 19 2.68 6.48 -5.93
N PRO A 20 1.61 6.50 -6.74
CA PRO A 20 0.42 5.68 -6.53
C PRO A 20 0.68 4.17 -6.55
N ALA A 21 1.79 3.72 -7.14
CA ALA A 21 2.15 2.30 -7.16
C ALA A 21 2.48 1.79 -5.75
N LEU A 22 3.03 2.63 -4.87
CA LEU A 22 3.30 2.27 -3.47
C LEU A 22 2.01 1.99 -2.71
N LEU A 23 0.99 2.84 -2.87
CA LEU A 23 -0.32 2.60 -2.26
C LEU A 23 -1.00 1.36 -2.85
N GLN A 24 -0.85 1.13 -4.16
CA GLN A 24 -1.37 -0.07 -4.79
C GLN A 24 -0.71 -1.35 -4.25
N GLN A 25 0.62 -1.33 -4.06
CA GLN A 25 1.37 -2.42 -3.46
C GLN A 25 0.94 -2.63 -2.00
N ALA A 26 0.83 -1.56 -1.20
CA ALA A 26 0.40 -1.63 0.20
C ALA A 26 -1.02 -2.23 0.37
N LEU A 27 -1.89 -2.07 -0.63
CA LEU A 27 -3.24 -2.65 -0.66
C LEU A 27 -3.30 -4.06 -1.27
N THR A 28 -2.16 -4.65 -1.66
CA THR A 28 -2.10 -5.99 -2.27
C THR A 28 -1.61 -7.00 -1.25
N HIS A 29 -2.50 -7.87 -0.78
CA HIS A 29 -2.18 -8.93 0.17
C HIS A 29 -1.46 -10.10 -0.52
N ALA A 30 -0.58 -10.82 0.18
CA ALA A 30 0.17 -11.97 -0.36
C ALA A 30 -0.72 -13.09 -0.92
N SER A 31 -1.96 -13.24 -0.42
CA SER A 31 -2.92 -14.24 -0.94
C SER A 31 -3.58 -13.85 -2.26
N SER A 32 -3.26 -12.69 -2.84
CA SER A 32 -3.79 -12.21 -4.11
C SER A 32 -3.30 -13.13 -5.24
N LYS A 33 -4.04 -14.20 -5.54
CA LYS A 33 -3.69 -15.17 -6.58
C LYS A 33 -3.56 -14.49 -7.94
N GLY A 34 -2.35 -14.49 -8.50
CA GLY A 34 -2.15 -14.29 -9.93
C GLY A 34 -1.32 -13.08 -10.36
N SER A 35 -0.39 -12.57 -9.56
CA SER A 35 0.44 -11.47 -10.02
C SER A 35 1.90 -11.62 -9.65
N LEU A 36 2.75 -11.50 -10.67
CA LEU A 36 4.19 -11.20 -10.57
C LEU A 36 4.45 -9.82 -9.92
N THR A 37 3.42 -9.13 -9.43
CA THR A 37 3.54 -7.86 -8.72
C THR A 37 3.89 -8.07 -7.26
N LEU A 38 4.70 -7.15 -6.75
CA LEU A 38 5.05 -7.04 -5.34
C LEU A 38 3.78 -6.94 -4.47
N ASP A 39 3.78 -7.68 -3.37
CA ASP A 39 2.79 -7.59 -2.29
C ASP A 39 3.22 -6.58 -1.22
N ASN A 40 2.39 -6.46 -0.19
CA ASN A 40 2.59 -5.53 0.92
C ASN A 40 3.61 -5.99 1.97
N GLU A 41 4.11 -7.24 1.98
CA GLU A 41 4.90 -7.78 3.08
C GLU A 41 6.18 -6.97 3.36
N ARG A 42 6.87 -6.54 2.30
CA ARG A 42 8.08 -5.70 2.44
C ARG A 42 7.78 -4.31 2.99
N LEU A 43 6.63 -3.74 2.64
CA LEU A 43 6.20 -2.43 3.12
C LEU A 43 5.71 -2.51 4.55
N GLU A 44 5.02 -3.59 4.91
CA GLU A 44 4.60 -3.90 6.29
C GLU A 44 5.82 -4.00 7.21
N PHE A 45 6.81 -4.82 6.85
CA PHE A 45 8.04 -4.96 7.64
C PHE A 45 8.75 -3.63 7.89
N LEU A 46 8.86 -2.78 6.86
CA LEU A 46 9.45 -1.45 7.01
C LEU A 46 8.57 -0.54 7.89
N GLY A 47 7.25 -0.60 7.70
CA GLY A 47 6.27 0.17 8.48
C GLY A 47 6.34 -0.16 9.97
N ASP A 48 6.45 -1.44 10.32
CA ASP A 48 6.60 -1.89 11.70
C ASP A 48 7.85 -1.32 12.36
N ALA A 49 8.99 -1.34 11.65
CA ALA A 49 10.24 -0.76 12.15
C ALA A 49 10.14 0.75 12.36
N VAL A 50 9.46 1.48 11.47
CA VAL A 50 9.25 2.93 11.59
C VAL A 50 8.30 3.25 12.74
N LEU A 51 7.17 2.55 12.85
CA LEU A 51 6.21 2.75 13.93
C LEU A 51 6.78 2.38 15.30
N GLY A 52 7.65 1.37 15.37
CA GLY A 52 8.34 0.99 16.60
C GLY A 52 9.46 1.95 17.02
N ALA A 53 9.88 2.88 16.14
CA ALA A 53 10.92 3.86 16.42
C ALA A 53 10.38 5.22 16.89
N ILE A 54 9.06 5.42 16.87
CA ILE A 54 8.35 6.63 17.31
C ILE A 54 7.79 6.39 18.71
#